data_AF-A0AAE1PV37-F1
#
_entry.id   AF-A0AAE1PV37-F1
#
_cell.length_a   1.000
_cell.length_b   1.000
_cell.length_c   1.000
_cell.angle_alpha   90.00
_cell.angle_beta   90.00
_cell.angle_gamma   90.00
#
_symmetry.space_group_name_H-M   'P 1'
#
loop_
_entity.id
_entity.type
_entity.pdbx_description
1 polymer ?
#
loop_
_entity_poly.entity_id
_entity_poly.type
_entity_poly.pdbx_seq_one_letter_code
_entity_poly.pdbx_strand_id
1 'polypeptide(L)'
;MLNRRVLSKEEEVCERCKEYFSGLLNQENHRDYYEDGTPCEGPTRPVERLEVEKALKKMKRNKAVGLDNIPMEAWFALGKEGVDILWICSEMCV
;
A
#
# COMPACT_ATOMS: atom_id res chain seq x y z
N MET A 1 29.01 -7.61 5.22
CA MET A 1 29.33 -7.71 3.77
C MET A 1 28.46 -8.81 3.18
N LEU A 2 27.55 -8.49 2.25
CA LEU A 2 26.74 -9.51 1.58
C LEU A 2 27.61 -10.33 0.63
N ASN A 3 27.83 -11.61 0.96
CA ASN A 3 28.46 -12.58 0.08
C ASN A 3 27.63 -12.70 -1.22
N ARG A 4 28.24 -12.32 -2.36
CA ARG A 4 27.67 -12.35 -3.72
C ARG A 4 27.53 -13.77 -4.29
N ARG A 5 26.95 -14.68 -3.50
CA ARG A 5 26.60 -16.05 -3.91
C ARG A 5 25.10 -16.12 -4.21
N VAL A 6 24.76 -16.65 -5.38
CA VAL A 6 23.38 -16.97 -5.75
C VAL A 6 22.97 -18.24 -5.00
N LEU A 7 21.85 -18.19 -4.29
CA LEU A 7 21.26 -19.35 -3.60
C LEU A 7 20.10 -19.87 -4.43
N SER A 8 20.06 -21.19 -4.63
CA SER A 8 19.02 -21.86 -5.43
C SER A 8 18.23 -22.90 -4.63
N LYS A 9 18.68 -23.23 -3.42
CA LYS A 9 17.97 -24.14 -2.51
C LYS A 9 17.03 -23.35 -1.61
N GLU A 10 15.80 -23.83 -1.47
CA GLU A 10 14.76 -23.15 -0.71
C GLU A 10 15.13 -22.92 0.76
N GLU A 11 15.71 -23.92 1.42
CA GLU A 11 16.18 -23.81 2.81
C GLU A 11 17.22 -22.69 2.97
N GLU A 12 18.20 -22.61 2.06
CA GLU A 12 19.26 -21.59 2.11
C GLU A 12 18.68 -20.18 1.87
N VAL A 13 17.69 -20.06 0.98
CA VAL A 13 16.98 -18.79 0.74
C VAL A 13 16.19 -18.39 1.98
N CYS A 14 15.48 -19.33 2.60
CA CYS A 14 14.67 -19.08 3.79
C CYS A 14 15.55 -18.64 4.96
N GLU A 15 16.66 -19.34 5.23
CA GLU A 15 17.59 -18.98 6.31
C GLU A 15 18.23 -17.60 6.06
N ARG A 16 18.66 -17.29 4.83
CA ARG A 16 19.20 -15.96 4.54
C ARG A 16 18.16 -14.85 4.70
N CYS A 17 16.91 -15.11 4.32
CA CYS A 17 15.82 -14.17 4.58
C CYS A 17 15.60 -13.98 6.08
N LYS A 18 15.53 -15.06 6.87
CA LYS A 18 15.37 -14.98 8.33
C LYS A 18 16.49 -14.19 8.99
N GLU A 19 17.75 -14.47 8.67
CA GLU A 19 18.90 -13.75 9.21
C GLU A 19 18.84 -12.26 8.88
N TYR A 20 18.56 -11.93 7.61
CA TYR A 20 18.46 -10.55 7.16
C TYR A 20 17.34 -9.79 7.88
N PHE A 21 16.13 -10.34 7.91
CA PHE A 21 14.99 -9.68 8.54
C PHE A 21 15.10 -9.65 10.07
N SER A 22 15.73 -10.64 10.69
CA SER A 22 16.01 -10.61 12.12
C SER A 22 16.90 -9.42 12.49
N GLY A 23 17.97 -9.16 11.73
CA GLY A 23 18.80 -7.98 11.94
C GLY A 23 18.03 -6.68 11.63
N LEU A 24 17.33 -6.63 10.50
CA LEU A 24 16.61 -5.44 10.06
C LEU A 24 15.52 -5.00 11.04
N LEU A 25 14.76 -5.94 11.60
CA LEU A 25 13.57 -5.65 12.41
C LEU A 25 13.86 -5.58 13.91
N ASN A 26 14.89 -6.28 14.41
CA ASN A 26 15.19 -6.34 15.84
C ASN A 26 16.36 -5.44 16.26
N GLN A 27 17.07 -4.82 15.31
CA GLN A 27 18.14 -3.87 15.61
C GLN A 27 17.73 -2.47 15.15
N GLU A 28 18.05 -1.48 15.98
CA GLU A 28 17.88 -0.09 15.59
C GLU A 28 18.95 0.29 14.56
N ASN A 29 18.51 0.53 13.33
CA ASN A 29 19.39 0.95 12.24
C ASN A 29 19.53 2.47 12.27
N HIS A 30 20.69 2.99 11.86
CA HIS A 30 20.88 4.41 11.66
C HIS A 30 19.80 4.93 10.70
N ARG A 31 18.94 5.83 11.20
CA ARG A 31 17.97 6.54 10.39
C ARG A 31 18.50 7.93 10.17
N ASP A 32 18.64 8.32 8.92
CA ASP A 32 18.82 9.73 8.61
C ASP A 32 17.53 10.43 9.00
N TYR A 33 17.65 11.37 9.95
CA TYR A 33 16.57 12.29 10.25
C TYR A 33 16.55 13.32 9.13
N TYR A 34 15.63 13.13 8.19
CA TYR A 34 15.21 14.22 7.34
C TYR A 34 14.34 15.13 8.20
N GLU A 35 14.56 16.44 8.10
CA GLU A 35 13.56 17.38 8.56
C GLU A 35 12.22 16.98 7.94
N ASP A 36 11.14 17.06 8.72
CA ASP A 36 9.80 16.90 8.17
C ASP A 36 9.75 17.82 6.95
N GLY A 37 9.55 17.22 5.77
CA GLY A 37 9.36 18.01 4.56
C GLY A 37 8.27 19.02 4.82
N THR A 38 8.41 20.24 4.28
CA THR A 38 7.38 21.28 4.42
C THR A 38 6.01 20.63 4.26
N PRO A 39 5.11 20.74 5.26
CA PRO A 39 3.77 20.24 5.13
C PRO A 39 3.20 20.72 3.80
N CYS A 40 2.50 19.84 3.10
CA CYS A 40 1.80 20.26 1.89
C CYS A 40 0.64 21.17 2.32
N GLU A 41 0.93 22.44 2.59
CA GLU A 41 -0.04 23.47 3.01
C GLU A 41 -0.85 24.03 1.84
N GLY A 42 -0.80 23.38 0.69
CA GLY A 42 -1.67 23.69 -0.43
C GLY A 42 -3.08 23.18 -0.16
N PRO A 43 -4.14 23.88 -0.61
CA PRO A 43 -5.48 23.31 -0.63
C PRO A 43 -5.45 22.02 -1.45
N THR A 44 -5.57 20.87 -0.78
CA THR A 44 -5.78 19.60 -1.47
C THR A 44 -7.15 19.70 -2.11
N ARG A 45 -7.19 19.83 -3.44
CA ARG A 45 -8.46 19.86 -4.16
C ARG A 45 -9.28 18.62 -3.76
N PRO A 46 -10.60 18.76 -3.55
CA PRO A 46 -11.45 17.61 -3.29
C PRO A 46 -11.26 16.55 -4.37
N VAL A 47 -11.30 15.28 -3.97
CA VAL A 47 -11.25 14.17 -4.92
C VAL A 47 -12.48 14.25 -5.81
N GLU A 48 -12.29 14.26 -7.12
CA GLU A 48 -13.41 14.25 -8.04
C GLU A 48 -13.97 12.83 -8.17
N ARG A 49 -15.29 12.71 -8.29
CA ARG A 49 -15.97 11.43 -8.56
C ARG A 49 -15.38 10.68 -9.77
N LEU A 50 -14.97 11.42 -10.80
CA LEU A 50 -14.34 10.84 -12.00
C LEU A 50 -12.98 10.20 -11.70
N GLU A 51 -12.25 10.70 -10.71
CA GLU A 51 -10.98 10.12 -10.28
C GLU A 51 -11.19 8.80 -9.58
N VAL A 52 -12.21 8.71 -8.72
CA VAL A 52 -12.63 7.46 -8.07
C VAL A 52 -13.00 6.42 -9.13
N GLU A 53 -13.77 6.81 -10.15
CA GLU A 53 -14.15 5.92 -11.24
C GLU A 53 -12.92 5.43 -12.04
N LYS A 54 -11.98 6.33 -12.36
CA LYS A 54 -10.74 5.98 -13.05
C LYS A 54 -9.84 5.08 -12.20
N ALA A 55 -9.79 5.31 -10.88
CA ALA A 55 -9.02 4.50 -9.95
C ALA A 55 -9.58 3.07 -9.89
N LEU A 56 -10.90 2.92 -9.70
CA LEU A 56 -11.56 1.62 -9.68
C LEU A 56 -11.35 0.83 -10.97
N LYS A 57 -11.41 1.49 -12.14
CA LYS A 57 -11.13 0.85 -13.45
C LYS A 57 -9.71 0.28 -13.56
N LYS A 58 -8.74 0.82 -12.81
CA LYS A 58 -7.35 0.34 -12.79
C LYS A 58 -7.12 -0.78 -11.78
N MET A 59 -8.04 -0.98 -10.83
CA MET A 59 -7.86 -1.99 -9.78
C MET A 59 -8.03 -3.41 -10.34
N LYS A 60 -7.22 -4.34 -9.83
CA LYS A 60 -7.22 -5.75 -10.25
C LYS A 60 -8.12 -6.58 -9.33
N ARG A 61 -8.76 -7.59 -9.91
CA ARG A 61 -9.52 -8.63 -9.21
C ARG A 61 -8.59 -9.62 -8.50
N ASN A 62 -9.15 -10.36 -7.55
CA ASN A 62 -8.48 -11.43 -6.78
C ASN A 62 -7.20 -10.96 -6.08
N LYS A 63 -7.24 -9.75 -5.53
CA LYS A 63 -6.17 -9.21 -4.68
C LYS A 63 -6.50 -9.46 -3.21
N ALA A 64 -5.46 -9.51 -2.38
CA ALA A 64 -5.63 -9.56 -0.95
C ALA A 64 -6.43 -8.33 -0.48
N VAL A 65 -7.37 -8.56 0.42
CA VAL A 65 -8.19 -7.50 1.02
C VAL A 65 -7.36 -6.62 1.94
N GLY A 66 -7.77 -5.36 2.06
CA GLY A 66 -7.16 -4.42 3.00
C GLY A 66 -7.65 -4.64 4.43
N LEU A 67 -7.35 -3.68 5.30
CA LEU A 67 -7.84 -3.66 6.69
C LEU A 67 -9.38 -3.55 6.79
N ASP A 68 -10.00 -3.00 5.75
CA ASP A 68 -11.46 -2.96 5.60
C ASP A 68 -12.08 -4.36 5.44
N ASN A 69 -11.27 -5.37 5.08
CA ASN A 69 -11.70 -6.72 4.77
C ASN A 69 -12.76 -6.77 3.64
N ILE A 70 -12.76 -5.77 2.74
CA ILE A 70 -13.68 -5.68 1.60
C ILE A 70 -12.93 -6.02 0.31
N PRO A 71 -13.36 -7.05 -0.45
CA PRO A 71 -12.74 -7.37 -1.73
C PRO A 71 -13.12 -6.36 -2.81
N MET A 72 -12.26 -6.18 -3.81
CA MET A 72 -12.51 -5.25 -4.91
C MET A 72 -13.80 -5.60 -5.68
N GLU A 73 -14.09 -6.89 -5.76
CA GLU A 73 -15.29 -7.44 -6.38
C GLU A 73 -16.58 -6.86 -5.81
N ALA A 74 -16.61 -6.49 -4.52
CA ALA A 74 -17.76 -5.84 -3.90
C ALA A 74 -18.02 -4.47 -4.53
N TRP A 75 -16.97 -3.65 -4.70
CA TRP A 75 -17.08 -2.34 -5.34
C TRP A 75 -17.48 -2.45 -6.81
N PHE A 76 -16.98 -3.47 -7.53
CA PHE A 76 -17.41 -3.73 -8.91
C PHE A 76 -18.86 -4.19 -9.01
N ALA A 77 -19.34 -5.02 -8.08
CA ALA A 77 -20.72 -5.49 -8.06
C ALA A 77 -21.72 -4.34 -7.82
N LEU A 78 -21.31 -3.34 -7.05
CA LEU A 78 -22.11 -2.13 -6.77
C LEU A 78 -22.14 -1.14 -7.93
N GLY A 79 -21.35 -1.31 -9.00
CA GLY A 79 -21.43 -0.45 -10.17
C GLY A 79 -21.19 1.03 -9.86
N LYS A 80 -22.16 1.90 -10.22
CA LYS A 80 -22.02 3.36 -10.05
C LYS A 80 -22.17 3.78 -8.60
N GLU A 81 -23.02 3.07 -7.87
CA GLU A 81 -23.30 3.28 -6.46
C GLU A 81 -22.04 3.04 -5.62
N GLY A 82 -21.22 2.07 -6.01
CA GLY A 82 -19.90 1.84 -5.40
C GLY A 82 -18.93 3.02 -5.59
N VAL A 83 -18.97 3.67 -6.76
CA VAL A 83 -18.19 4.90 -7.02
C VAL A 83 -18.67 6.04 -6.11
N ASP A 84 -19.99 6.19 -5.98
CA ASP A 84 -20.59 7.28 -5.20
C ASP A 84 -20.28 7.12 -3.70
N ILE A 85 -20.38 5.90 -3.16
CA ILE A 85 -20.01 5.60 -1.76
C ILE A 85 -18.55 5.97 -1.49
N LEU A 86 -17.62 5.51 -2.34
CA LEU A 86 -16.19 5.78 -2.18
C LEU A 86 -15.85 7.26 -2.33
N TRP A 87 -16.55 7.97 -3.21
CA TRP A 87 -16.39 9.40 -3.37
C TRP A 87 -16.87 10.17 -2.13
N ILE A 88 -18.06 9.86 -1.59
CA ILE A 88 -18.58 10.50 -0.37
C ILE A 88 -17.66 10.20 0.82
N CYS A 89 -17.17 8.96 0.97
CA CYS A 89 -16.24 8.63 2.05
C CYS A 89 -14.91 9.38 1.96
N SER A 90 -14.47 9.76 0.74
CA SER A 90 -13.24 10.55 0.57
C SER A 90 -13.34 11.98 1.08
N GLU A 91 -14.56 12.51 1.24
CA GLU A 91 -14.81 13.83 1.83
C GLU A 91 -14.82 13.80 3.37
N MET A 92 -14.95 12.63 3.99
CA MET A 92 -14.98 12.47 5.46
C MET A 92 -13.58 12.31 6.09
N CYS A 93 -12.53 12.25 5.28
CA CYS A 93 -11.14 12.07 5.74
C CYS A 93 -10.30 13.37 5.72
N VAL A 94 -10.94 14.53 5.48
CA VAL A 94 -10.34 15.87 5.58
C VAL A 94 -10.81 16.54 6.86
#